data_AF-A0A4U9W9U0-F1
#
_entry.id   AF-A0A4U9W9U0-F1
#
_cell.length_a   1.000
_cell.length_b   1.000
_cell.length_c   1.000
_cell.angle_alpha   90.00
_cell.angle_beta   90.00
_cell.angle_gamma   90.00
#
_symmetry.space_group_name_H-M   'P 1'
#
loop_
_entity.id
_entity.type
_entity.pdbx_description
1 polymer ?
#
loop_
_entity_poly.entity_id
_entity_poly.type
_entity_poly.pdbx_seq_one_letter_code
_entity_poly.pdbx_strand_id
1 'polypeptide(L)'
;MAYSIGEFARLCGINATTLRAWQRRYGLLKPMRTDGGHRQYSDDDVQQALKILDWVKKGVTISQVKPLLARPAEGQTNNWHTLQEKMLQLLKEGKIESLRQQIYDSGREYPRPELVTEVLRPLRSKVSANIPAMMTLREILDGIIISYTSFCLERDKKSGRG
;
A
#
# COMPACT_ATOMS: atom_id res chain seq x y z
N MET A 1 -15.04 9.91 9.29
CA MET A 1 -16.15 10.56 8.55
C MET A 1 -17.17 9.51 8.17
N ALA A 2 -18.44 9.89 8.01
CA ALA A 2 -19.52 8.99 7.60
C ALA A 2 -20.02 9.39 6.20
N TYR A 3 -20.11 8.42 5.30
CA TYR A 3 -20.43 8.60 3.89
C TYR A 3 -21.76 7.93 3.55
N SER A 4 -22.55 8.56 2.69
CA SER A 4 -23.69 7.91 2.05
C SER A 4 -23.24 6.86 1.04
N ILE A 5 -24.11 5.93 0.63
CA ILE A 5 -23.76 4.91 -0.38
C ILE A 5 -23.32 5.53 -1.72
N GLY A 6 -23.84 6.71 -2.06
CA GLY A 6 -23.47 7.43 -3.29
C GLY A 6 -22.08 8.04 -3.20
N GLU A 7 -21.73 8.66 -2.07
CA GLU A 7 -20.39 9.17 -1.83
C GLU A 7 -19.38 8.05 -1.71
N PHE A 8 -19.72 6.98 -0.99
CA PHE A 8 -18.91 5.78 -0.86
C PHE A 8 -18.61 5.14 -2.22
N ALA A 9 -19.62 5.04 -3.10
CA ALA A 9 -19.47 4.60 -4.49
C ALA A 9 -18.49 5.50 -5.28
N ARG A 10 -18.62 6.82 -5.13
CA ARG A 10 -17.75 7.80 -5.79
C ARG A 10 -16.31 7.72 -5.29
N LEU A 11 -16.10 7.55 -3.99
CA LEU A 11 -14.78 7.43 -3.36
C LEU A 11 -14.06 6.14 -3.78
N CYS A 12 -14.77 5.02 -3.81
CA CYS A 12 -14.19 3.74 -4.22
C CYS A 12 -14.05 3.60 -5.74
N GLY A 13 -14.70 4.46 -6.53
CA GLY A 13 -14.79 4.31 -7.98
C GLY A 13 -15.63 3.11 -8.43
N ILE A 14 -16.56 2.65 -7.58
CA ILE A 14 -17.40 1.46 -7.83
C ILE A 14 -18.86 1.89 -7.92
N ASN A 15 -19.61 1.30 -8.85
CA ASN A 15 -21.05 1.54 -8.91
C ASN A 15 -21.76 1.10 -7.61
N ALA A 16 -22.67 1.94 -7.10
CA ALA A 16 -23.47 1.65 -5.92
C ALA A 16 -24.22 0.31 -6.02
N THR A 17 -24.59 -0.11 -7.23
CA THR A 17 -25.22 -1.42 -7.48
C THR A 17 -24.28 -2.59 -7.15
N THR A 18 -23.01 -2.51 -7.54
CA THR A 18 -21.98 -3.52 -7.24
C THR A 18 -21.71 -3.60 -5.74
N LEU A 19 -21.64 -2.45 -5.07
CA LEU A 19 -21.49 -2.37 -3.62
C LEU A 19 -22.67 -3.00 -2.86
N ARG A 20 -23.90 -2.76 -3.33
CA ARG A 20 -25.10 -3.44 -2.80
C ARG A 20 -25.03 -4.95 -3.01
N ALA A 21 -24.53 -5.41 -4.16
CA ALA A 21 -24.33 -6.82 -4.42
C ALA A 21 -23.29 -7.42 -3.46
N TRP A 22 -22.19 -6.72 -3.18
CA TRP A 22 -21.17 -7.16 -2.22
C TRP A 22 -21.71 -7.26 -0.79
N GLN A 23 -22.50 -6.27 -0.38
CA GLN A 23 -23.18 -6.28 0.91
C GLN A 23 -24.16 -7.45 1.03
N ARG A 24 -25.04 -7.63 0.02
CA ARG A 24 -26.13 -8.62 0.10
C ARG A 24 -25.67 -10.06 -0.10
N ARG A 25 -24.78 -10.31 -1.07
CA ARG A 25 -24.36 -11.66 -1.46
C ARG A 25 -23.23 -12.20 -0.59
N TYR A 26 -22.30 -11.34 -0.19
CA TYR A 26 -21.06 -11.78 0.48
C TYR A 26 -20.93 -11.25 1.91
N GLY A 27 -21.71 -10.22 2.29
CA GLY A 27 -21.62 -9.60 3.61
C GLY A 27 -20.27 -8.92 3.85
N LEU A 28 -19.62 -8.45 2.78
CA LEU A 28 -18.26 -7.89 2.78
C LEU A 28 -18.19 -6.45 3.32
N LEU A 29 -19.33 -5.77 3.42
CA LEU A 29 -19.41 -4.42 3.98
C LEU A 29 -20.56 -4.42 4.98
N LYS A 30 -20.29 -3.94 6.19
CA LYS A 30 -21.27 -3.84 7.27
C LYS A 30 -21.43 -2.36 7.64
N PRO A 31 -22.13 -1.58 6.80
CA PRO A 31 -22.34 -0.17 7.09
C PRO A 31 -23.11 -0.03 8.40
N MET A 32 -22.73 0.98 9.17
CA MET A 32 -23.47 1.35 10.37
C MET A 32 -24.86 1.86 9.96
N ARG A 33 -25.89 1.48 10.71
CA ARG A 33 -27.23 2.06 10.53
C ARG A 33 -27.34 3.23 11.47
N THR A 34 -27.72 4.37 10.92
CA THR A 34 -28.15 5.53 11.71
C THR A 34 -29.49 5.24 12.37
N ASP A 35 -29.83 6.00 13.41
CA ASP A 35 -31.12 5.94 14.11
C ASP A 35 -32.31 6.11 13.14
N GLY A 36 -32.14 6.91 12.09
CA GLY A 36 -33.10 7.09 10.98
C GLY A 36 -33.11 5.98 9.92
N GLY A 37 -32.42 4.85 10.14
CA GLY A 37 -32.45 3.68 9.26
C GLY A 37 -31.59 3.75 8.00
N HIS A 38 -30.88 4.87 7.76
CA HIS A 38 -29.97 5.05 6.63
C HIS A 38 -28.62 4.36 6.87
N ARG A 39 -28.02 3.84 5.78
CA ARG A 39 -26.69 3.21 5.80
C ARG A 39 -25.60 4.30 5.74
N GLN A 40 -24.71 4.30 6.71
CA GLN A 40 -23.52 5.12 6.73
C GLN A 40 -22.28 4.24 6.63
N TYR A 41 -21.35 4.64 5.77
CA TYR A 41 -20.07 3.99 5.56
C TYR A 41 -18.99 4.83 6.21
N SER A 42 -18.08 4.20 6.94
CA SER A 42 -16.94 4.86 7.57
C SER A 42 -15.73 4.90 6.64
N ASP A 43 -14.67 5.59 7.06
CA ASP A 43 -13.39 5.55 6.34
C ASP A 43 -12.81 4.12 6.29
N ASP A 44 -13.02 3.34 7.35
CA ASP A 44 -12.60 1.94 7.43
C ASP A 44 -13.31 1.07 6.38
N ASP A 45 -14.62 1.32 6.15
CA ASP A 45 -15.36 0.67 5.06
C ASP A 45 -14.76 1.01 3.68
N VAL A 46 -14.24 2.23 3.50
CA VAL A 46 -13.62 2.66 2.24
C VAL A 46 -12.31 1.91 2.04
N GLN A 47 -11.47 1.85 3.07
CA GLN A 47 -10.23 1.07 3.04
C GLN A 47 -10.50 -0.41 2.75
N GLN A 48 -11.54 -0.98 3.35
CA GLN A 48 -11.94 -2.36 3.10
C GLN A 48 -12.39 -2.58 1.65
N ALA A 49 -13.19 -1.66 1.09
CA ALA A 49 -13.60 -1.73 -0.32
C ALA A 49 -12.42 -1.62 -1.30
N LEU A 50 -11.46 -0.74 -1.01
CA LEU A 50 -10.23 -0.62 -1.81
C LEU A 50 -9.37 -1.89 -1.75
N LYS A 51 -9.25 -2.53 -0.58
CA LYS A 51 -8.58 -3.84 -0.44
C LYS A 51 -9.28 -4.92 -1.25
N ILE A 52 -10.61 -4.96 -1.24
CA ILE A 52 -11.38 -5.92 -2.06
C ILE A 52 -11.07 -5.69 -3.54
N LEU A 53 -11.06 -4.43 -3.99
CA LEU A 53 -10.74 -4.10 -5.38
C LEU A 53 -9.34 -4.54 -5.79
N ASP A 54 -8.36 -4.41 -4.90
CA ASP A 54 -6.99 -4.87 -5.17
C ASP A 54 -6.93 -6.38 -5.44
N TRP A 55 -7.63 -7.18 -4.63
CA TRP A 55 -7.77 -8.62 -4.86
C TRP A 55 -8.49 -8.96 -6.17
N VAL A 56 -9.54 -8.21 -6.50
CA VAL A 56 -10.27 -8.38 -7.77
C VAL A 56 -9.39 -8.05 -8.97
N LYS A 57 -8.58 -6.99 -8.89
CA LYS A 57 -7.59 -6.64 -9.92
C LYS A 57 -6.54 -7.73 -10.09
N LYS A 58 -6.18 -8.44 -9.02
CA LYS A 58 -5.29 -9.60 -9.03
C LYS A 58 -5.94 -10.89 -9.57
N GLY A 59 -7.18 -10.82 -10.04
CA GLY A 59 -7.91 -11.95 -10.62
C GLY A 59 -8.65 -12.83 -9.60
N VAL A 60 -8.72 -12.42 -8.34
CA VAL A 60 -9.44 -13.17 -7.29
C VAL A 60 -10.93 -12.84 -7.33
N THR A 61 -11.76 -13.87 -7.30
CA THR A 61 -13.22 -13.70 -7.30
C THR A 61 -13.73 -13.19 -5.94
N ILE A 62 -14.75 -12.31 -5.95
CA ILE A 62 -15.32 -11.71 -4.73
C ILE A 62 -15.70 -12.75 -3.66
N SER A 63 -16.20 -13.91 -4.08
CA SER A 63 -16.54 -15.03 -3.19
C SER A 63 -15.34 -15.52 -2.36
N GLN A 64 -14.13 -15.46 -2.92
CA GLN A 64 -12.88 -15.88 -2.28
C GLN A 64 -12.18 -14.75 -1.52
N VAL A 65 -12.58 -13.49 -1.71
CA VAL A 65 -11.98 -12.35 -1.02
C VAL A 65 -12.32 -12.35 0.48
N LYS A 66 -13.51 -12.81 0.87
CA LYS A 66 -13.96 -12.81 2.28
C LYS A 66 -12.98 -13.52 3.25
N PRO A 67 -12.54 -14.77 3.01
CA PRO A 67 -11.53 -15.41 3.86
C PRO A 67 -10.14 -14.74 3.75
N LEU A 68 -9.81 -14.14 2.61
CA LEU A 68 -8.54 -13.43 2.41
C LEU A 68 -8.48 -12.08 3.12
N LEU A 69 -9.64 -11.47 3.41
CA LEU A 69 -9.73 -10.27 4.26
C LEU A 69 -9.68 -10.60 5.75
N ALA A 70 -10.23 -11.76 6.14
CA ALA A 70 -10.18 -12.24 7.52
C ALA A 70 -8.76 -12.67 7.94
N ARG A 71 -7.94 -13.04 6.95
CA ARG A 71 -6.50 -13.22 7.13
C ARG A 71 -5.83 -11.85 6.95
N PRO A 72 -5.32 -11.20 8.00
CA PRO A 72 -4.65 -9.92 7.83
C PRO A 72 -3.41 -10.12 6.95
N ALA A 73 -3.49 -9.65 5.71
CA ALA A 73 -2.35 -9.25 4.87
C ALA A 73 -1.15 -10.21 4.77
N GLU A 74 -1.28 -11.53 5.01
CA GLU A 74 -0.12 -12.44 4.95
C GLU A 74 0.57 -12.39 3.58
N GLY A 75 -0.19 -12.23 2.49
CA GLY A 75 0.38 -12.02 1.15
C GLY A 75 1.04 -10.66 0.95
N GLN A 76 0.56 -9.59 1.59
CA GLN A 76 1.15 -8.26 1.47
C GLN A 76 2.43 -8.17 2.33
N THR A 77 2.36 -8.65 3.58
CA THR A 77 3.50 -8.78 4.49
C THR A 77 4.59 -9.68 3.88
N ASN A 78 4.21 -10.79 3.23
CA ASN A 78 5.18 -11.64 2.53
C ASN A 78 5.83 -10.92 1.35
N ASN A 79 5.06 -10.13 0.58
CA ASN A 79 5.62 -9.33 -0.51
C ASN A 79 6.58 -8.25 0.03
N TRP A 80 6.23 -7.58 1.13
CA TRP A 80 7.09 -6.61 1.79
C TRP A 80 8.37 -7.25 2.34
N HIS A 81 8.25 -8.41 2.97
CA HIS A 81 9.39 -9.17 3.47
C HIS A 81 10.31 -9.62 2.33
N THR A 82 9.74 -10.13 1.24
CA THR A 82 10.48 -10.51 0.04
C THR A 82 11.22 -9.30 -0.56
N LEU A 83 10.57 -8.14 -0.60
CA LEU A 83 11.18 -6.91 -1.08
C LEU A 83 12.30 -6.42 -0.16
N GLN A 84 12.11 -6.49 1.16
CA GLN A 84 13.15 -6.19 2.15
C GLN A 84 14.37 -7.09 1.96
N GLU A 85 14.19 -8.41 1.83
CA GLU A 85 15.29 -9.35 1.65
C GLU A 85 16.05 -9.10 0.34
N LYS A 86 15.32 -8.84 -0.75
CA LYS A 86 15.93 -8.52 -2.04
C LYS A 86 16.75 -7.22 -1.98
N MET A 87 16.21 -6.16 -1.35
CA MET A 87 16.94 -4.89 -1.18
C MET A 87 18.15 -5.05 -0.25
N LEU A 88 18.02 -5.82 0.83
CA LEU A 88 19.13 -6.13 1.74
C LEU A 88 20.23 -6.91 1.03
N GLN A 89 19.86 -7.85 0.15
CA GLN A 89 20.79 -8.64 -0.65
C GLN A 89 21.58 -7.75 -1.62
N LEU A 90 20.88 -6.87 -2.37
CA LEU A 90 21.54 -5.91 -3.27
C LEU A 90 22.48 -4.96 -2.52
N LEU A 91 22.12 -4.55 -1.30
CA LEU A 91 22.96 -3.74 -0.44
C LEU A 91 24.23 -4.49 -0.01
N LYS A 92 24.11 -5.77 0.39
CA LYS A 92 25.26 -6.63 0.74
C LYS A 92 26.19 -6.88 -0.45
N GLU A 93 25.62 -7.00 -1.65
CA GLU A 93 26.39 -7.16 -2.90
C GLU A 93 27.00 -5.85 -3.41
N GLY A 94 26.74 -4.71 -2.76
CA GLY A 94 27.23 -3.40 -3.20
C GLY A 94 26.59 -2.89 -4.50
N LYS A 95 25.45 -3.46 -4.93
CA LYS A 95 24.77 -3.11 -6.18
C LYS A 95 23.85 -1.89 -6.00
N ILE A 96 24.47 -0.73 -5.81
CA ILE A 96 23.79 0.54 -5.48
C ILE A 96 22.83 0.98 -6.60
N GLU A 97 23.21 0.80 -7.87
CA GLU A 97 22.36 1.17 -9.02
C GLU A 97 21.11 0.30 -9.12
N SER A 98 21.25 -1.02 -8.95
CA SER A 98 20.12 -1.95 -8.94
C SER A 98 19.20 -1.70 -7.74
N LEU A 99 19.76 -1.38 -6.57
CA LEU A 99 18.98 -1.00 -5.38
C LEU A 99 18.16 0.27 -5.66
N ARG A 100 18.79 1.28 -6.28
CA ARG A 100 18.09 2.50 -6.70
C ARG A 100 16.95 2.14 -7.64
N GLN A 101 17.20 1.42 -8.74
CA GLN A 101 16.13 1.02 -9.67
C GLN A 101 15.00 0.27 -8.98
N GLN A 102 15.31 -0.66 -8.07
CA GLN A 102 14.31 -1.42 -7.33
C GLN A 102 13.44 -0.51 -6.45
N ILE A 103 14.02 0.47 -5.76
CA ILE A 103 13.25 1.46 -4.97
C ILE A 103 12.36 2.31 -5.87
N TYR A 104 12.85 2.69 -7.05
CA TYR A 104 12.07 3.47 -8.02
C TYR A 104 10.90 2.69 -8.61
N ASP A 105 11.11 1.43 -8.95
CA ASP A 105 10.08 0.53 -9.50
C ASP A 105 9.02 0.23 -8.44
N SER A 106 9.45 -0.16 -7.24
CA SER A 106 8.54 -0.38 -6.11
C SER A 106 7.81 0.88 -5.67
N GLY A 107 8.43 2.06 -5.81
CA GLY A 107 7.78 3.35 -5.56
C GLY A 107 6.74 3.75 -6.61
N ARG A 108 6.67 3.05 -7.75
CA ARG A 108 5.58 3.17 -8.75
C ARG A 108 4.47 2.17 -8.49
N GLU A 109 4.83 0.97 -8.06
CA GLU A 109 3.89 -0.11 -7.78
C GLU A 109 3.15 0.05 -6.46
N TYR A 110 3.79 0.68 -5.46
CA TYR A 110 3.25 0.79 -4.11
C TYR A 110 3.16 2.24 -3.60
N PRO A 111 2.18 2.54 -2.71
CA PRO A 111 2.06 3.85 -2.09
C PRO A 111 3.27 4.18 -1.20
N ARG A 112 3.79 5.40 -1.35
CA ARG A 112 4.95 5.94 -0.62
C ARG A 112 4.93 5.71 0.90
N PRO A 113 3.83 5.99 1.64
CA PRO A 113 3.84 5.83 3.10
C PRO A 113 4.01 4.37 3.55
N GLU A 114 3.47 3.42 2.78
CA GLU A 114 3.62 1.99 3.08
C GLU A 114 5.05 1.52 2.75
N LEU A 115 5.61 1.91 1.59
CA LEU A 115 6.99 1.58 1.24
C LEU A 115 7.99 2.09 2.29
N VAL A 116 7.78 3.30 2.81
CA VAL A 116 8.65 3.87 3.86
C VAL A 116 8.52 3.09 5.16
N THR A 117 7.29 2.79 5.58
CA THR A 117 7.01 2.18 6.89
C THR A 117 7.38 0.70 6.90
N GLU A 118 7.02 -0.03 5.85
CA GLU A 118 7.14 -1.48 5.75
C GLU A 118 8.47 -1.94 5.15
N VAL A 119 9.23 -1.07 4.47
CA VAL A 119 10.47 -1.47 3.78
C VAL A 119 11.67 -0.63 4.20
N LEU A 120 11.61 0.70 4.03
CA LEU A 120 12.76 1.55 4.31
C LEU A 120 13.12 1.61 5.80
N ARG A 121 12.12 1.72 6.69
CA ARG A 121 12.33 1.71 8.15
C ARG A 121 12.97 0.41 8.66
N PRO A 122 12.44 -0.80 8.34
CA PRO A 122 13.08 -2.05 8.77
C PRO A 122 14.44 -2.30 8.11
N LEU A 123 14.64 -1.90 6.84
CA LEU A 123 15.97 -1.94 6.21
C LEU A 123 16.98 -1.11 6.99
N ARG A 124 16.64 0.14 7.32
CA ARG A 124 17.51 1.02 8.12
C ARG A 124 17.86 0.42 9.48
N SER A 125 16.86 -0.20 10.15
CA SER A 125 17.07 -0.89 11.43
C SER A 125 18.03 -2.10 11.28
N LYS A 126 17.86 -2.92 10.24
CA LYS A 126 18.71 -4.08 9.96
C LYS A 126 20.15 -3.67 9.64
N VAL A 127 20.34 -2.55 8.94
CA VAL A 127 21.66 -1.99 8.62
C VAL A 127 22.32 -1.35 9.84
N SER A 128 21.56 -0.72 10.74
CA SER A 128 22.12 -0.12 11.96
C SER A 128 22.54 -1.13 13.04
N ALA A 129 22.00 -2.35 13.01
CA ALA A 129 22.25 -3.35 14.03
C ALA A 129 23.61 -4.07 13.90
N ASN A 130 24.35 -3.90 12.79
CA ASN A 130 25.53 -4.69 12.49
C ASN A 130 26.74 -3.83 12.06
N ILE A 131 27.70 -3.64 12.98
CA ILE A 131 29.13 -3.29 12.75
C ILE A 131 29.42 -1.87 12.14
N PRO A 132 30.52 -1.18 12.55
CA PRO A 132 30.93 0.13 12.01
C PRO A 132 31.07 0.21 10.47
N ALA A 133 31.35 -0.90 9.79
CA ALA A 133 31.46 -0.99 8.33
C ALA A 133 30.14 -0.66 7.60
N MET A 134 28.99 -0.70 8.29
CA MET A 134 27.68 -0.35 7.73
C MET A 134 27.32 1.14 7.79
N MET A 135 28.14 2.01 8.41
CA MET A 135 27.91 3.46 8.36
C MET A 135 27.87 3.96 6.92
N THR A 136 28.79 3.49 6.07
CA THR A 136 28.84 3.84 4.65
C THR A 136 27.60 3.34 3.90
N LEU A 137 27.10 2.14 4.22
CA LEU A 137 25.88 1.60 3.59
C LEU A 137 24.63 2.38 3.99
N ARG A 138 24.58 2.85 5.25
CA ARG A 138 23.51 3.73 5.72
C ARG A 138 23.52 5.07 5.01
N GLU A 139 24.69 5.70 4.88
CA GLU A 139 24.87 6.96 4.15
C GLU A 139 24.44 6.82 2.68
N ILE A 140 24.80 5.70 2.03
CA ILE A 140 24.38 5.40 0.66
C ILE A 140 22.85 5.25 0.59
N LEU A 141 22.24 4.52 1.51
CA LEU A 141 20.78 4.33 1.55
C LEU A 141 20.05 5.67 1.77
N ASP A 142 20.47 6.46 2.75
CA ASP A 142 19.92 7.78 3.02
C ASP A 142 20.09 8.70 1.78
N GLY A 143 21.24 8.66 1.09
CA GLY A 143 21.45 9.40 -0.16
C GLY A 143 20.53 8.99 -1.32
N ILE A 144 20.23 7.69 -1.45
CA ILE A 144 19.27 7.19 -2.44
C ILE A 144 17.85 7.66 -2.11
N ILE A 145 17.45 7.61 -0.84
CA ILE A 145 16.13 8.06 -0.38
C ILE A 145 15.96 9.56 -0.62
N ILE A 146 16.97 10.37 -0.28
CA ILE A 146 16.98 11.82 -0.56
C ILE A 146 16.84 12.07 -2.06
N SER A 147 17.61 11.37 -2.89
CA SER A 147 17.50 11.50 -4.35
C SER A 147 16.11 11.13 -4.88
N TYR A 148 15.51 10.06 -4.34
CA TYR A 148 14.18 9.60 -4.72
C TYR A 148 13.10 10.62 -4.29
N THR A 149 13.18 11.17 -3.08
CA THR A 149 12.23 12.18 -2.60
C THR A 149 12.30 13.47 -3.44
N SER A 150 13.50 13.94 -3.81
CA SER A 150 13.67 15.06 -4.73
C SER A 150 13.02 14.80 -6.09
N PHE A 151 13.30 13.64 -6.70
CA PHE A 151 12.67 13.24 -7.96
C PHE A 151 11.14 13.17 -7.88
N CYS A 152 10.61 12.67 -6.77
CA CYS A 152 9.17 12.61 -6.53
C CYS A 152 8.53 13.99 -6.42
N LEU A 153 9.20 14.96 -5.79
CA LEU A 153 8.74 16.35 -5.67
C LEU A 153 8.76 17.08 -7.03
N GLU A 154 9.76 16.81 -7.87
CA GLU A 154 9.84 17.37 -9.23
C GLU A 154 8.72 16.85 -10.14
N ARG A 155 8.34 15.58 -10.00
CA ARG A 155 7.22 15.01 -10.77
C ARG A 155 5.87 15.57 -10.34
N ASP A 156 5.68 15.83 -9.05
CA ASP A 156 4.45 16.42 -8.52
C ASP A 156 4.25 17.86 -9.04
N LYS A 157 5.32 18.66 -9.08
CA LYS A 157 5.34 20.00 -9.71
C LYS A 157 4.95 20.01 -11.19
N LYS A 158 5.21 18.93 -11.94
CA LYS A 158 4.81 18.80 -13.35
C LYS A 158 3.34 18.42 -13.54
N SER A 159 2.69 17.81 -12.55
CA SER A 159 1.29 17.40 -12.64
C SER A 159 0.28 18.47 -12.19
N GLY A 160 0.75 19.55 -11.54
CA GLY A 160 -0.07 20.70 -11.12
C GLY A 160 -0.10 21.87 -12.12
N ARG A 161 0.43 21.70 -13.34
CA ARG A 161 0.29 22.65 -14.46
C ARG A 161 -0.34 21.90 -15.64
N GLY A 162 -1.66 21.77 -15.62
CA GLY A 162 -2.47 21.19 -16.69
C GLY A 162 -3.90 21.62 -16.54
#